data_AF-T1I4R1-F1
#
_entry.id   AF-T1I4R1-F1
#
_cell.length_a   1.000
_cell.length_b   1.000
_cell.length_c   1.000
_cell.angle_alpha   90.00
_cell.angle_beta   90.00
_cell.angle_gamma   90.00
#
_symmetry.space_group_name_H-M   'P 1'
#
loop_
_entity.id
_entity.type
_entity.pdbx_description
1 polymer ?
#
loop_
_entity_poly.entity_id
_entity_poly.type
_entity_poly.pdbx_seq_one_letter_code
_entity_poly.pdbx_strand_id
1 'polypeptide(L)'
;MTSCNSMVESTVLYSAEVWAPLYCHKLEVVPLRFYKSLYHWPRNTPNHFVRLESGHNNIEIKIVKRMVTWLCRVMEMDSSRLPKICIQRLKALDKWSGNKIHYNWYTQLKEKLSKVGMIHIINYENPDIIRKELPNLVEKYVNHHVSKDVESVLNSNYNKMYRCISALGFKESYLQIHCNLSKRRILSQLRISNENRFKLFFKGNLYTLETGENCTICNLQKPENLIHFLLNCPIYSSCRKKYLTKYIDRSLDELGNLEKILCISDLEHLNNVYYYTVSALKMSDSGSGEGEHENIESALEELEIESAYKPPPEKTIEEIISADKEDESLQKYKEALLGEAKGGKIIVDPSDNRNVIVKRLALCVKDRPDMELDLTGPLDPTQKTKWF
;
A
#
# COMPACT_ATOMS: atom_id res chain seq x y z
N MET A 1 -4.43 6.82 -2.61
CA MET A 1 -3.02 7.06 -2.18
C MET A 1 -2.92 7.57 -0.75
N THR A 2 -3.71 8.58 -0.35
CA THR A 2 -3.66 9.20 1.00
C THR A 2 -3.87 8.23 2.16
N SER A 3 -4.67 7.17 1.98
CA SER A 3 -4.94 6.17 3.04
C SER A 3 -3.71 5.34 3.43
N CYS A 4 -2.86 4.93 2.48
CA CYS A 4 -1.65 4.14 2.79
C CYS A 4 -0.65 4.98 3.60
N ASN A 5 -0.43 6.22 3.16
CA ASN A 5 0.48 7.15 3.85
C ASN A 5 0.01 7.50 5.28
N SER A 6 -1.31 7.56 5.50
CA SER A 6 -1.87 7.94 6.81
C SER A 6 -1.97 6.77 7.79
N MET A 7 -2.32 5.56 7.32
CA MET A 7 -2.55 4.40 8.19
C MET A 7 -1.32 3.52 8.35
N VAL A 8 -0.63 3.21 7.24
CA VAL A 8 0.45 2.23 7.22
C VAL A 8 1.78 2.90 7.50
N GLU A 9 2.09 3.96 6.76
CA GLU A 9 3.41 4.57 6.84
C GLU A 9 3.66 5.36 8.12
N SER A 10 2.61 5.91 8.75
CA SER A 10 2.72 6.62 10.03
C SER A 10 3.28 5.71 11.12
N THR A 11 2.82 4.47 11.15
CA THR A 11 3.27 3.44 12.10
C THR A 11 4.62 2.86 11.68
N VAL A 12 4.77 2.48 10.40
CA VAL A 12 5.98 1.81 9.89
C VAL A 12 7.20 2.73 9.89
N LEU A 13 7.01 4.04 9.70
CA LEU A 13 8.11 5.01 9.59
C LEU A 13 8.41 5.77 10.89
N TYR A 14 7.89 5.31 12.03
CA TYR A 14 8.20 5.91 13.31
C TYR A 14 9.71 5.80 13.60
N SER A 15 10.38 6.96 13.77
CA SER A 15 11.83 7.08 13.97
C SER A 15 12.70 6.32 12.95
N ALA A 16 12.18 6.09 11.75
CA ALA A 16 12.83 5.28 10.71
C ALA A 16 14.17 5.87 10.23
N GLU A 17 14.40 7.17 10.41
CA GLU A 17 15.72 7.79 10.16
C GLU A 17 16.87 7.09 10.89
N VAL A 18 16.63 6.48 12.06
CA VAL A 18 17.70 5.87 12.88
C VAL A 18 17.87 4.38 12.55
N TRP A 19 16.80 3.59 12.57
CA TRP A 19 16.88 2.13 12.54
C TRP A 19 16.60 1.50 11.16
N ALA A 20 15.79 2.14 10.31
CA ALA A 20 15.33 1.58 9.05
C ALA A 20 16.33 1.49 7.88
N PRO A 21 17.48 2.20 7.82
CA PRO A 21 18.29 2.27 6.59
C PRO A 21 18.72 0.91 6.02
N LEU A 22 18.98 -0.09 6.86
CA LEU A 22 19.35 -1.45 6.44
C LEU A 22 18.14 -2.34 6.08
N TYR A 23 16.95 -1.95 6.51
CA TYR A 23 15.74 -2.77 6.42
C TYR A 23 14.73 -2.24 5.40
N CYS A 24 15.10 -1.29 4.54
CA CYS A 24 14.20 -0.74 3.52
C CYS A 24 13.47 -1.83 2.72
N HIS A 25 14.18 -2.89 2.33
CA HIS A 25 13.60 -4.02 1.58
C HIS A 25 12.53 -4.79 2.38
N LYS A 26 12.68 -4.93 3.70
CA LYS A 26 11.70 -5.58 4.57
C LYS A 26 10.48 -4.68 4.77
N LEU A 27 10.70 -3.38 4.92
CA LEU A 27 9.62 -2.41 5.13
C LEU A 27 8.78 -2.20 3.88
N GLU A 28 9.40 -2.25 2.70
CA GLU A 28 8.73 -2.14 1.40
C GLU A 28 7.62 -3.20 1.22
N VAL A 29 7.73 -4.36 1.86
CA VAL A 29 6.70 -5.42 1.78
C VAL A 29 5.35 -4.92 2.28
N VAL A 30 5.32 -4.04 3.28
CA VAL A 30 4.08 -3.58 3.93
C VAL A 30 3.19 -2.76 2.98
N PRO A 31 3.65 -1.64 2.38
CA PRO A 31 2.81 -0.89 1.43
C PRO A 31 2.46 -1.71 0.19
N LEU A 32 3.36 -2.59 -0.28
CA LEU A 32 3.07 -3.45 -1.44
C LEU A 32 1.94 -4.44 -1.16
N ARG A 33 1.93 -5.08 0.02
CA ARG A 33 0.82 -5.94 0.46
C ARG A 33 -0.48 -5.16 0.60
N PHE A 34 -0.41 -3.95 1.16
CA PHE A 34 -1.58 -3.07 1.26
C PHE A 34 -2.19 -2.80 -0.13
N TYR A 35 -1.40 -2.45 -1.14
CA TYR A 35 -1.93 -2.20 -2.48
C TYR A 35 -2.48 -3.45 -3.16
N LYS A 36 -1.81 -4.59 -3.01
CA LYS A 36 -2.32 -5.87 -3.53
C LYS A 36 -3.68 -6.21 -2.93
N SER A 37 -3.85 -6.05 -1.62
CA SER A 37 -5.13 -6.25 -0.94
C SER A 37 -6.16 -5.20 -1.33
N LEU A 38 -5.79 -3.92 -1.40
CA LEU A 38 -6.72 -2.84 -1.72
C LEU A 38 -7.32 -3.00 -3.11
N TYR A 39 -6.52 -3.42 -4.09
CA TYR A 39 -6.93 -3.54 -5.49
C TYR A 39 -7.26 -4.96 -5.94
N HIS A 40 -7.16 -5.95 -5.03
CA HIS A 40 -7.36 -7.37 -5.31
C HIS A 40 -6.42 -7.92 -6.38
N TRP A 41 -5.17 -7.45 -6.34
CA TRP A 41 -4.13 -7.95 -7.23
C TRP A 41 -3.60 -9.30 -6.75
N PRO A 42 -3.28 -10.24 -7.67
CA PRO A 42 -2.68 -11.51 -7.30
C PRO A 42 -1.44 -11.37 -6.40
N ARG A 43 -1.26 -12.32 -5.48
CA ARG A 43 -0.11 -12.32 -4.55
C ARG A 43 1.23 -12.33 -5.29
N ASN A 44 1.28 -13.08 -6.40
CA ASN A 44 2.45 -13.21 -7.27
C ASN A 44 2.66 -12.02 -8.22
N THR A 45 1.81 -10.98 -8.20
CA THR A 45 2.06 -9.77 -8.99
C THR A 45 3.42 -9.18 -8.59
N PRO A 46 4.36 -8.99 -9.54
CA PRO A 46 5.68 -8.52 -9.20
C PRO A 46 5.65 -7.08 -8.67
N ASN A 47 6.53 -6.79 -7.71
CA ASN A 47 6.48 -5.54 -6.94
C ASN A 47 6.68 -4.28 -7.81
N HIS A 48 7.40 -4.37 -8.93
CA HIS A 48 7.56 -3.25 -9.86
C HIS A 48 6.24 -2.88 -10.57
N PHE A 49 5.39 -3.85 -10.92
CA PHE A 49 4.03 -3.56 -11.43
C PHE A 49 3.18 -2.88 -10.37
N VAL A 50 3.22 -3.39 -9.13
CA VAL A 50 2.46 -2.82 -8.01
C VAL A 50 2.82 -1.35 -7.79
N ARG A 51 4.12 -1.00 -7.79
CA ARG A 51 4.57 0.39 -7.62
C ARG A 51 4.12 1.29 -8.76
N LEU A 52 4.34 0.88 -10.01
CA LEU A 52 3.97 1.68 -11.18
C LEU A 52 2.45 1.87 -11.28
N GLU A 53 1.67 0.79 -11.13
CA GLU A 53 0.21 0.85 -11.25
C GLU A 53 -0.43 1.63 -10.10
N SER A 54 0.09 1.49 -8.87
CA SER A 54 -0.43 2.23 -7.72
C SER A 54 0.09 3.67 -7.64
N GLY A 55 1.11 4.03 -8.43
CA GLY A 55 1.88 5.27 -8.31
C GLY A 55 2.59 5.43 -6.96
N HIS A 56 2.93 4.31 -6.30
CA HIS A 56 3.63 4.31 -5.02
C HIS A 56 5.14 4.34 -5.20
N ASN A 57 5.77 5.33 -4.58
CA ASN A 57 7.22 5.47 -4.55
C ASN A 57 7.83 4.50 -3.54
N ASN A 58 8.99 3.93 -3.88
CA ASN A 58 9.75 3.06 -2.98
C ASN A 58 10.01 3.73 -1.62
N ILE A 59 9.85 2.97 -0.53
CA ILE A 59 9.96 3.46 0.83
C ILE A 59 11.36 4.00 1.17
N GLU A 60 12.41 3.52 0.48
CA GLU A 60 13.79 4.00 0.64
C GLU A 60 13.89 5.51 0.42
N ILE A 61 13.07 6.08 -0.47
CA ILE A 61 13.02 7.53 -0.77
C ILE A 61 12.62 8.31 0.49
N LYS A 62 11.61 7.83 1.22
CA LYS A 62 11.14 8.46 2.47
C LYS A 62 12.17 8.29 3.59
N ILE A 63 12.79 7.12 3.68
CA ILE A 63 13.83 6.83 4.69
C ILE A 63 15.04 7.74 4.48
N VAL A 64 15.57 7.85 3.25
CA VAL A 64 16.72 8.72 2.94
C VAL A 64 16.40 10.18 3.23
N LYS A 65 15.22 10.67 2.81
CA LYS A 65 14.77 12.02 3.14
C LYS A 65 14.78 12.27 4.66
N ARG A 66 14.26 11.32 5.44
CA ARG A 66 14.24 11.41 6.92
C ARG A 66 15.65 11.36 7.51
N MET A 67 16.52 10.49 7.01
CA MET A 67 17.93 10.41 7.45
C MET A 67 18.66 11.75 7.27
N VAL A 68 18.56 12.36 6.09
CA VAL A 68 19.22 13.65 5.79
C VAL A 68 18.59 14.77 6.61
N THR A 69 17.27 14.81 6.72
CA THR A 69 16.56 15.80 7.56
C THR A 69 16.98 15.68 9.02
N TRP A 70 17.13 14.46 9.52
CA TRP A 70 17.59 14.19 10.88
C TRP A 70 19.05 14.61 11.07
N LEU A 71 19.92 14.36 10.09
CA LEU A 71 21.31 14.83 10.12
C LEU A 71 21.39 16.35 10.26
N CYS A 72 20.61 17.12 9.48
CA CYS A 72 20.52 18.58 9.62
C CYS A 72 20.17 18.99 11.06
N ARG A 73 19.17 18.34 11.66
CA ARG A 73 18.77 18.61 13.05
C ARG A 73 19.90 18.32 14.02
N VAL A 74 20.62 17.21 13.85
CA VAL A 74 21.75 16.84 14.71
C VAL A 74 22.90 17.84 14.60
N MET A 75 23.17 18.39 13.40
CA MET A 75 24.20 19.40 13.20
C MET A 75 23.91 20.68 13.98
N GLU A 76 22.64 21.07 14.06
CA GLU A 76 22.14 22.26 14.78
C GLU A 76 22.11 22.08 16.31
N MET A 77 22.23 20.85 16.83
CA MET A 77 22.24 20.60 18.27
C MET A 77 23.50 21.14 18.96
N ASP A 78 23.41 21.40 20.26
CA ASP A 78 24.57 21.69 21.09
C ASP A 78 25.58 20.52 21.10
N SER A 79 26.88 20.83 21.18
CA SER A 79 27.97 19.85 21.12
C SER A 79 27.98 18.85 22.29
N SER A 80 27.34 19.17 23.42
CA SER A 80 27.18 18.25 24.55
C SER A 80 26.12 17.16 24.31
N ARG A 81 25.27 17.31 23.29
CA ARG A 81 24.16 16.39 23.03
C ARG A 81 24.67 15.07 22.47
N LEU A 82 24.26 13.96 23.10
CA LEU A 82 24.65 12.61 22.71
C LEU A 82 24.48 12.31 21.20
N PRO A 83 23.38 12.68 20.51
CA PRO A 83 23.25 12.40 19.08
C PRO A 83 24.37 13.03 18.23
N LYS A 84 24.79 14.25 18.57
CA LYS A 84 25.85 14.97 17.85
C LYS A 84 27.21 14.32 18.08
N ILE A 85 27.51 13.95 19.32
CA ILE A 85 28.72 13.21 19.70
C ILE A 85 28.78 11.86 18.96
N CYS A 86 27.68 11.10 18.97
CA CYS A 86 27.58 9.80 18.29
C CYS A 86 27.81 9.94 16.78
N ILE A 87 27.17 10.89 16.11
CA ILE A 87 27.34 11.09 14.67
C ILE A 87 28.77 11.52 14.32
N GLN A 88 29.39 12.39 15.10
CA GLN A 88 30.80 12.75 14.92
C GLN A 88 31.72 11.52 15.06
N ARG A 89 31.45 10.66 16.04
CA ARG A 89 32.20 9.40 16.22
C ARG A 89 32.01 8.45 15.03
N LEU A 90 30.79 8.29 14.55
CA LEU A 90 30.49 7.46 13.37
C LEU A 90 31.16 7.99 12.09
N LYS A 91 31.18 9.32 11.91
CA LYS A 91 31.91 9.97 10.81
C LYS A 91 33.43 9.73 10.89
N ALA A 92 34.01 9.71 12.09
CA ALA A 92 35.41 9.36 12.28
C ALA A 92 35.68 7.87 11.99
N LEU A 93 34.78 6.98 12.44
CA LEU A 93 34.88 5.54 12.21
C LEU A 93 34.65 5.13 10.75
N ASP A 94 33.97 5.93 9.94
CA ASP A 94 33.81 5.68 8.49
C ASP A 94 35.16 5.54 7.76
N LYS A 95 36.21 6.21 8.26
CA LYS A 95 37.56 6.18 7.68
C LYS A 95 38.41 5.00 8.16
N TRP A 96 37.95 4.25 9.16
CA TRP A 96 38.70 3.16 9.75
C TRP A 96 38.62 1.90 8.88
N SER A 97 39.73 1.18 8.71
CA SER A 97 39.80 -0.01 7.85
C SER A 97 38.89 -1.16 8.30
N GLY A 98 38.56 -1.25 9.59
CA GLY A 98 37.63 -2.24 10.14
C GLY A 98 36.16 -1.81 10.13
N ASN A 99 35.82 -0.70 9.48
CA ASN A 99 34.44 -0.18 9.45
C ASN A 99 33.47 -1.21 8.84
N LYS A 100 32.38 -1.47 9.56
CA LYS A 100 31.32 -2.38 9.12
C LYS A 100 30.04 -1.58 8.93
N ILE A 101 29.51 -1.57 7.71
CA ILE A 101 28.31 -0.81 7.37
C ILE A 101 27.14 -1.07 8.31
N HIS A 102 26.93 -2.31 8.74
CA HIS A 102 25.82 -2.68 9.62
C HIS A 102 25.83 -1.90 10.96
N TYR A 103 27.01 -1.48 11.43
CA TYR A 103 27.17 -0.78 12.72
C TYR A 103 27.45 0.72 12.55
N ASN A 104 27.56 1.22 11.31
CA ASN A 104 27.89 2.61 11.05
C ASN A 104 26.79 3.31 10.23
N TRP A 105 25.92 4.04 10.94
CA TRP A 105 24.84 4.81 10.32
C TRP A 105 25.34 5.85 9.31
N TYR A 106 26.48 6.51 9.57
CA TYR A 106 27.04 7.50 8.65
C TYR A 106 27.47 6.84 7.34
N THR A 107 28.11 5.67 7.41
CA THR A 107 28.45 4.86 6.22
C THR A 107 27.20 4.40 5.47
N GLN A 108 26.15 3.99 6.18
CA GLN A 108 24.86 3.63 5.55
C GLN A 108 24.25 4.81 4.78
N LEU A 109 24.27 6.03 5.36
CA LEU A 109 23.80 7.23 4.68
C LEU A 109 24.67 7.54 3.44
N LYS A 110 25.99 7.46 3.59
CA LYS A 110 26.96 7.71 2.51
C LYS A 110 26.72 6.78 1.32
N GLU A 111 26.60 5.47 1.54
CA GLU A 111 26.30 4.51 0.46
C GLU A 111 24.98 4.79 -0.23
N LYS A 112 23.94 5.12 0.55
CA LYS A 112 22.64 5.51 0.00
C LYS A 112 22.79 6.73 -0.93
N LEU A 113 23.39 7.81 -0.45
CA LEU A 113 23.62 9.00 -1.27
C LEU A 113 24.48 8.72 -2.52
N SER A 114 25.45 7.81 -2.43
CA SER A 114 26.25 7.38 -3.59
C SER A 114 25.41 6.73 -4.69
N LYS A 115 24.33 5.99 -4.37
CA LYS A 115 23.46 5.34 -5.36
C LYS A 115 22.87 6.33 -6.38
N VAL A 116 22.73 7.60 -6.00
CA VAL A 116 22.16 8.67 -6.81
C VAL A 116 23.15 9.81 -7.08
N GLY A 117 24.45 9.59 -6.80
CA GLY A 117 25.51 10.58 -7.03
C GLY A 117 25.46 11.81 -6.12
N MET A 118 24.79 11.74 -4.97
CA MET A 118 24.58 12.85 -4.02
C MET A 118 25.44 12.76 -2.76
N ILE A 119 26.55 12.03 -2.81
CA ILE A 119 27.47 11.87 -1.68
C ILE A 119 28.04 13.20 -1.18
N HIS A 120 28.11 14.23 -2.01
CA HIS A 120 28.68 15.53 -1.62
C HIS A 120 27.85 16.24 -0.53
N ILE A 121 26.56 15.93 -0.40
CA ILE A 121 25.65 16.60 0.54
C ILE A 121 26.12 16.49 2.00
N ILE A 122 26.68 15.35 2.40
CA ILE A 122 27.17 15.12 3.78
C ILE A 122 28.48 15.86 4.10
N ASN A 123 29.10 16.50 3.11
CA ASN A 123 30.31 17.29 3.31
C ASN A 123 30.00 18.76 3.60
N TYR A 124 28.77 19.22 3.38
CA TYR A 124 28.39 20.59 3.74
C TYR A 124 28.36 20.76 5.26
N GLU A 125 28.99 21.83 5.74
CA GLU A 125 28.95 22.21 7.17
C GLU A 125 27.66 22.95 7.53
N ASN A 126 27.06 23.65 6.56
CA ASN A 126 25.84 24.41 6.76
C ASN A 126 24.59 23.54 6.47
N PRO A 127 23.73 23.28 7.48
CA PRO A 127 22.49 22.52 7.30
C PRO A 127 21.50 23.13 6.30
N ASP A 128 21.49 24.44 6.11
CA ASP A 128 20.57 25.12 5.18
C ASP A 128 20.87 24.77 3.72
N ILE A 129 22.15 24.57 3.38
CA ILE A 129 22.55 24.13 2.04
C ILE A 129 22.02 22.71 1.79
N ILE A 130 22.16 21.82 2.78
CA ILE A 130 21.64 20.45 2.71
C ILE A 130 20.12 20.45 2.53
N ARG A 131 19.40 21.31 3.26
CA ARG A 131 17.94 21.45 3.15
C ARG A 131 17.52 21.92 1.75
N LYS A 132 18.30 22.81 1.11
CA LYS A 132 18.06 23.25 -0.28
C LYS A 132 18.29 22.13 -1.30
N GLU A 133 19.20 21.20 -1.04
CA GLU A 133 19.45 20.03 -1.90
C GLU A 133 18.44 18.88 -1.70
N LEU A 134 17.66 18.88 -0.62
CA LEU A 134 16.69 17.80 -0.33
C LEU A 134 15.69 17.52 -1.47
N PRO A 135 15.08 18.53 -2.14
CA PRO A 135 14.18 18.28 -3.27
C PRO A 135 14.88 17.54 -4.42
N ASN A 136 16.08 18.00 -4.79
CA ASN A 136 16.92 17.38 -5.83
C ASN A 136 17.31 15.94 -5.45
N LEU A 137 17.70 15.71 -4.20
CA LEU A 137 17.98 14.37 -3.69
C LEU A 137 16.76 13.45 -3.83
N VAL A 138 15.58 13.90 -3.40
CA VAL A 138 14.34 13.13 -3.47
C VAL A 138 13.98 12.83 -4.93
N GLU A 139 14.09 13.80 -5.82
CA GLU A 139 13.82 13.63 -7.25
C GLU A 139 14.76 12.60 -7.88
N LYS A 140 16.08 12.69 -7.64
CA LYS A 140 17.04 11.70 -8.14
C LYS A 140 16.76 10.29 -7.62
N TYR A 141 16.31 10.18 -6.38
CA TYR A 141 15.91 8.90 -5.80
C TYR A 141 14.63 8.34 -6.39
N VAL A 142 13.63 9.20 -6.64
CA VAL A 142 12.41 8.83 -7.37
C VAL A 142 12.79 8.30 -8.75
N ASN A 143 13.60 9.05 -9.51
CA ASN A 143 14.04 8.67 -10.84
C ASN A 143 14.81 7.35 -10.81
N HIS A 144 15.75 7.17 -9.87
CA HIS A 144 16.51 5.92 -9.72
C HIS A 144 15.61 4.69 -9.55
N HIS A 145 14.60 4.77 -8.69
CA HIS A 145 13.70 3.63 -8.45
C HIS A 145 12.71 3.43 -9.61
N VAL A 146 12.16 4.50 -10.16
CA VAL A 146 11.25 4.43 -11.32
C VAL A 146 11.98 3.82 -12.52
N SER A 147 13.21 4.24 -12.82
CA SER A 147 14.01 3.66 -13.92
C SER A 147 14.21 2.16 -13.74
N LYS A 148 14.53 1.71 -12.52
CA LYS A 148 14.68 0.28 -12.21
C LYS A 148 13.37 -0.50 -12.36
N ASP A 149 12.26 0.08 -11.93
CA ASP A 149 10.95 -0.57 -12.06
C ASP A 149 10.51 -0.65 -13.53
N VAL A 150 10.74 0.41 -14.32
CA VAL A 150 10.47 0.43 -15.75
C VAL A 150 11.34 -0.60 -16.48
N GLU A 151 12.64 -0.65 -16.22
CA GLU A 151 13.53 -1.66 -16.77
C GLU A 151 13.07 -3.08 -16.41
N SER A 152 12.62 -3.29 -15.16
CA SER A 152 12.07 -4.57 -14.72
C SER A 152 10.79 -4.94 -15.46
N VAL A 153 9.88 -3.99 -15.71
CA VAL A 153 8.65 -4.19 -16.50
C VAL A 153 8.98 -4.56 -17.95
N LEU A 154 9.90 -3.82 -18.58
CA LEU A 154 10.24 -4.03 -20.00
C LEU A 154 10.84 -5.42 -20.25
N ASN A 155 11.55 -5.95 -19.27
CA ASN A 155 12.17 -7.29 -19.30
C ASN A 155 11.28 -8.39 -18.70
N SER A 156 10.07 -8.06 -18.23
CA SER A 156 9.19 -9.02 -17.57
C SER A 156 8.34 -9.82 -18.55
N ASN A 157 8.23 -11.13 -18.33
CA ASN A 157 7.27 -12.00 -19.01
C ASN A 157 5.92 -12.09 -18.30
N TYR A 158 5.72 -11.35 -17.20
CA TYR A 158 4.48 -11.41 -16.43
C TYR A 158 3.29 -10.81 -17.20
N ASN A 159 3.47 -9.62 -17.78
CA ASN A 159 2.49 -8.92 -18.60
C ASN A 159 3.22 -7.97 -19.56
N LYS A 160 3.38 -8.37 -20.83
CA LYS A 160 4.11 -7.59 -21.84
C LYS A 160 3.28 -6.43 -22.35
N MET A 161 1.94 -6.54 -22.36
CA MET A 161 1.03 -5.46 -22.74
C MET A 161 1.13 -4.25 -21.80
N TYR A 162 1.48 -4.47 -20.53
CA TYR A 162 1.56 -3.41 -19.52
C TYR A 162 2.39 -2.19 -19.97
N ARG A 163 3.46 -2.42 -20.76
CA ARG A 163 4.32 -1.37 -21.31
C ARG A 163 3.59 -0.39 -22.24
N CYS A 164 2.51 -0.84 -22.88
CA CYS A 164 1.71 -0.04 -23.82
C CYS A 164 0.61 0.75 -23.11
N ILE A 165 0.15 0.27 -21.94
CA ILE A 165 -1.01 0.84 -21.24
C ILE A 165 -0.65 1.64 -19.99
N SER A 166 0.54 1.40 -19.44
CA SER A 166 1.03 2.12 -18.26
C SER A 166 1.67 3.45 -18.63
N ALA A 167 1.51 4.41 -17.74
CA ALA A 167 2.26 5.66 -17.78
C ALA A 167 3.74 5.51 -17.34
N LEU A 168 4.23 4.29 -17.02
CA LEU A 168 5.63 3.97 -16.72
C LEU A 168 6.32 4.96 -15.77
N GLY A 169 5.65 5.32 -14.68
CA GLY A 169 6.17 6.21 -13.65
C GLY A 169 5.51 7.60 -13.59
N PHE A 170 4.75 7.99 -14.62
CA PHE A 170 4.02 9.27 -14.65
C PHE A 170 2.66 9.26 -13.92
N LYS A 171 2.41 8.24 -13.09
CA LYS A 171 1.14 7.90 -12.42
C LYS A 171 -0.02 7.66 -13.40
N GLU A 172 -0.81 6.64 -13.11
CA GLU A 172 -1.93 6.29 -13.98
C GLU A 172 -3.07 7.31 -13.89
N SER A 173 -3.53 7.80 -15.06
CA SER A 173 -4.56 8.84 -15.18
C SER A 173 -5.87 8.46 -14.48
N TYR A 174 -6.28 7.19 -14.60
CA TYR A 174 -7.54 6.69 -14.05
C TYR A 174 -7.61 6.77 -12.52
N LEU A 175 -6.47 6.81 -11.83
CA LEU A 175 -6.44 6.94 -10.36
C LEU A 175 -6.98 8.30 -9.89
N GLN A 176 -6.93 9.32 -10.74
CA GLN A 176 -7.45 10.66 -10.45
C GLN A 176 -8.96 10.79 -10.70
N ILE A 177 -9.57 9.85 -11.43
CA ILE A 177 -11.00 9.89 -11.74
C ILE A 177 -11.80 9.61 -10.48
N HIS A 178 -12.54 10.59 -9.96
CA HIS A 178 -13.42 10.43 -8.78
C HIS A 178 -14.55 9.44 -9.06
N CYS A 179 -14.48 8.25 -8.45
CA CYS A 179 -15.45 7.18 -8.66
C CYS A 179 -15.39 6.14 -7.52
N ASN A 180 -16.35 5.22 -7.50
CA ASN A 180 -16.35 4.11 -6.55
C ASN A 180 -15.09 3.22 -6.75
N LEU A 181 -14.46 2.83 -5.64
CA LEU A 181 -13.24 2.00 -5.65
C LEU A 181 -13.40 0.72 -6.47
N SER A 182 -14.59 0.11 -6.49
CA SER A 182 -14.88 -1.09 -7.28
C SER A 182 -14.62 -0.91 -8.78
N LYS A 183 -14.85 0.29 -9.32
CA LYS A 183 -14.57 0.60 -10.73
C LYS A 183 -13.07 0.62 -11.01
N ARG A 184 -12.30 1.27 -10.13
CA ARG A 184 -10.83 1.31 -10.21
C ARG A 184 -10.22 -0.07 -10.01
N ARG A 185 -10.76 -0.88 -9.09
CA ARG A 185 -10.36 -2.27 -8.84
C ARG A 185 -10.45 -3.10 -10.10
N ILE A 186 -11.62 -3.15 -10.74
CA ILE A 186 -11.83 -3.93 -11.95
C ILE A 186 -10.85 -3.53 -13.05
N LEU A 187 -10.74 -2.22 -13.34
CA LEU A 187 -9.79 -1.75 -14.34
C LEU A 187 -8.36 -2.14 -13.99
N SER A 188 -7.91 -1.87 -12.76
CA SER A 188 -6.53 -2.16 -12.35
C SER A 188 -6.19 -3.64 -12.49
N GLN A 189 -7.12 -4.54 -12.12
CA GLN A 189 -6.96 -5.98 -12.28
C GLN A 189 -6.83 -6.39 -13.76
N LEU A 190 -7.63 -5.79 -14.65
CA LEU A 190 -7.51 -6.00 -16.10
C LEU A 190 -6.15 -5.52 -16.63
N ARG A 191 -5.66 -4.37 -16.14
CA ARG A 191 -4.40 -3.78 -16.61
C ARG A 191 -3.18 -4.59 -16.17
N ILE A 192 -3.16 -5.08 -14.93
CA ILE A 192 -2.02 -5.83 -14.35
C ILE A 192 -2.16 -7.35 -14.45
N SER A 193 -3.12 -7.85 -15.22
CA SER A 193 -3.34 -9.28 -15.33
C SER A 193 -2.15 -10.01 -15.95
N ASN A 194 -1.91 -11.25 -15.52
CA ASN A 194 -0.86 -12.07 -16.12
C ASN A 194 -1.30 -12.60 -17.50
N GLU A 195 -0.37 -12.69 -18.44
CA GLU A 195 -0.64 -13.19 -19.80
C GLU A 195 -1.11 -14.65 -19.83
N ASN A 196 -0.59 -15.50 -18.95
CA ASN A 196 -0.84 -16.94 -18.95
C ASN A 196 -2.00 -17.36 -18.04
N ARG A 197 -2.29 -16.57 -17.00
CA ARG A 197 -3.37 -16.85 -16.06
C ARG A 197 -4.03 -15.57 -15.59
N PHE A 198 -5.20 -15.29 -16.15
CA PHE A 198 -5.98 -14.13 -15.79
C PHE A 198 -6.87 -14.46 -14.58
N LYS A 199 -6.72 -13.72 -13.49
CA LYS A 199 -7.58 -13.82 -12.30
C LYS A 199 -8.25 -12.48 -12.05
N LEU A 200 -9.57 -12.50 -11.87
CA LEU A 200 -10.37 -11.31 -11.62
C LEU A 200 -11.27 -11.53 -10.41
N PHE A 201 -11.13 -10.69 -9.39
CA PHE A 201 -11.97 -10.72 -8.22
C PHE A 201 -13.07 -9.66 -8.30
N PHE A 202 -14.32 -10.10 -8.11
CA PHE A 202 -15.48 -9.21 -8.06
C PHE A 202 -16.54 -9.74 -7.10
N LYS A 203 -16.97 -8.89 -6.16
CA LYS A 203 -18.07 -9.16 -5.19
C LYS A 203 -17.94 -10.51 -4.44
N GLY A 204 -16.72 -10.90 -4.07
CA GLY A 204 -16.48 -12.15 -3.33
C GLY A 204 -16.18 -13.35 -4.22
N ASN A 205 -16.38 -13.24 -5.54
CA ASN A 205 -16.10 -14.31 -6.48
C ASN A 205 -14.75 -14.09 -7.16
N LEU A 206 -13.96 -15.15 -7.26
CA LEU A 206 -12.75 -15.21 -8.06
C LEU A 206 -13.05 -15.86 -9.41
N TYR A 207 -12.87 -15.10 -10.49
CA TYR A 207 -13.00 -15.58 -11.85
C TYR A 207 -11.62 -15.86 -12.41
N THR A 208 -11.33 -17.14 -12.69
CA THR A 208 -10.06 -17.57 -13.28
C THR A 208 -10.27 -17.93 -14.73
N LEU A 209 -9.46 -17.34 -15.60
CA LEU A 209 -9.40 -17.62 -17.03
C LEU A 209 -7.98 -18.10 -17.34
N GLU A 210 -7.85 -19.37 -17.71
CA GLU A 210 -6.56 -19.99 -18.00
C GLU A 210 -6.24 -19.87 -19.49
N THR A 211 -5.23 -19.06 -19.83
CA THR A 211 -4.87 -18.69 -21.21
C THR A 211 -4.41 -19.88 -22.07
N GLY A 212 -4.10 -21.03 -21.47
CA GLY A 212 -3.75 -22.26 -22.18
C GLY A 212 -4.95 -23.15 -22.54
N GLU A 213 -6.12 -22.90 -21.94
CA GLU A 213 -7.32 -23.69 -22.13
C GLU A 213 -8.28 -22.99 -23.09
N ASN A 214 -9.07 -23.77 -23.81
CA ASN A 214 -10.08 -23.22 -24.70
C ASN A 214 -11.20 -22.57 -23.88
N CYS A 215 -11.72 -21.44 -24.38
CA CYS A 215 -12.90 -20.80 -23.85
C CYS A 215 -14.03 -21.83 -23.61
N THR A 216 -14.43 -22.00 -22.35
CA THR A 216 -15.44 -22.99 -21.94
C THR A 216 -16.87 -22.56 -22.25
N ILE A 217 -17.07 -21.26 -22.51
CA ILE A 217 -18.39 -20.68 -22.75
C ILE A 217 -18.67 -20.46 -24.24
N CYS A 218 -17.68 -20.52 -25.12
CA CYS A 218 -17.88 -20.31 -26.55
C CYS A 218 -17.33 -21.46 -27.39
N ASN A 219 -17.90 -21.63 -28.59
CA ASN A 219 -17.56 -22.74 -29.48
C ASN A 219 -16.41 -22.43 -30.44
N LEU A 220 -15.61 -21.38 -30.19
CA LEU A 220 -14.53 -20.98 -31.10
C LEU A 220 -13.23 -21.78 -30.93
N GLN A 221 -13.11 -22.62 -29.87
CA GLN A 221 -11.90 -23.38 -29.58
C GLN A 221 -10.62 -22.51 -29.57
N LYS A 222 -10.76 -21.28 -29.07
CA LYS A 222 -9.66 -20.32 -28.90
C LYS A 222 -9.24 -20.26 -27.43
N PRO A 223 -7.95 -19.97 -27.15
CA PRO A 223 -7.48 -19.80 -25.78
C PRO A 223 -8.23 -18.69 -25.05
N GLU A 224 -8.64 -18.95 -23.82
CA GLU A 224 -9.36 -18.00 -22.97
C GLU A 224 -8.38 -17.01 -22.33
N ASN A 225 -8.18 -15.88 -23.00
CA ASN A 225 -7.28 -14.83 -22.55
C ASN A 225 -7.93 -13.45 -22.55
N LEU A 226 -7.23 -12.42 -22.08
CA LEU A 226 -7.78 -11.07 -21.98
C LEU A 226 -8.25 -10.52 -23.34
N ILE A 227 -7.54 -10.85 -24.43
CA ILE A 227 -7.94 -10.51 -25.81
C ILE A 227 -9.27 -11.21 -26.14
N HIS A 228 -9.35 -12.51 -25.88
CA HIS A 228 -10.55 -13.29 -26.16
C HIS A 228 -11.75 -12.74 -25.40
N PHE A 229 -11.58 -12.51 -24.10
CA PHE A 229 -12.56 -11.89 -23.23
C PHE A 229 -13.03 -10.56 -23.82
N LEU A 230 -12.15 -9.56 -23.94
CA LEU A 230 -12.51 -8.19 -24.32
C LEU A 230 -12.95 -8.03 -25.78
N LEU A 231 -12.37 -8.76 -26.74
CA LEU A 231 -12.49 -8.48 -28.18
C LEU A 231 -13.18 -9.60 -28.98
N ASN A 232 -12.95 -10.88 -28.67
CA ASN A 232 -13.27 -11.96 -29.61
C ASN A 232 -14.45 -12.85 -29.21
N CYS A 233 -14.68 -13.11 -27.91
CA CYS A 233 -15.68 -14.08 -27.47
C CYS A 233 -17.09 -13.69 -27.96
N PRO A 234 -17.82 -14.57 -28.67
CA PRO A 234 -19.12 -14.25 -29.25
C PRO A 234 -20.22 -14.17 -28.19
N ILE A 235 -20.07 -14.87 -27.06
CA ILE A 235 -21.00 -14.80 -25.92
C ILE A 235 -21.09 -13.38 -25.39
N TYR A 236 -19.96 -12.68 -25.33
CA TYR A 236 -19.91 -11.29 -24.87
C TYR A 236 -20.23 -10.27 -25.97
N SER A 237 -20.67 -10.69 -27.16
CA SER A 237 -20.89 -9.77 -28.29
C SER A 237 -21.94 -8.69 -27.99
N SER A 238 -23.05 -9.04 -27.33
CA SER A 238 -24.12 -8.09 -27.00
C SER A 238 -23.65 -7.02 -26.00
N CYS A 239 -22.93 -7.41 -24.95
CA CYS A 239 -22.40 -6.45 -23.97
C CYS A 239 -21.20 -5.67 -24.54
N ARG A 240 -20.34 -6.29 -25.35
CA ARG A 240 -19.25 -5.61 -26.08
C ARG A 240 -19.81 -4.53 -26.99
N LYS A 241 -20.87 -4.84 -27.74
CA LYS A 241 -21.56 -3.88 -28.61
C LYS A 241 -22.09 -2.67 -27.85
N LYS A 242 -22.63 -2.91 -26.66
CA LYS A 242 -23.21 -1.87 -25.82
C LYS A 242 -22.17 -0.93 -25.20
N TYR A 243 -21.03 -1.47 -24.75
CA TYR A 243 -20.10 -0.70 -23.92
C TYR A 243 -18.74 -0.43 -24.57
N LEU A 244 -18.20 -1.35 -25.36
CA LEU A 244 -16.81 -1.28 -25.85
C LEU A 244 -16.67 -0.86 -27.31
N THR A 245 -17.73 -0.95 -28.15
CA THR A 245 -17.61 -0.71 -29.60
C THR A 245 -17.01 0.63 -29.97
N LYS A 246 -17.26 1.70 -29.20
CA LYS A 246 -16.67 3.03 -29.46
C LYS A 246 -15.16 3.12 -29.22
N TYR A 247 -14.58 2.14 -28.54
CA TYR A 247 -13.14 2.03 -28.28
C TYR A 247 -12.46 0.98 -29.18
N ILE A 248 -13.23 0.31 -30.05
CA ILE A 248 -12.72 -0.69 -30.98
C ILE A 248 -12.63 -0.07 -32.38
N ASP A 249 -11.44 -0.09 -32.94
CA ASP A 249 -11.09 0.42 -34.25
C ASP A 249 -10.62 -0.74 -35.15
N ARG A 250 -11.32 -0.94 -36.27
CA ARG A 250 -11.03 -2.02 -37.21
C ARG A 250 -9.70 -1.84 -37.94
N SER A 251 -9.12 -0.64 -37.91
CA SER A 251 -7.80 -0.37 -38.50
C SER A 251 -6.64 -0.82 -37.60
N LEU A 252 -6.91 -1.07 -36.30
CA LEU A 252 -5.92 -1.52 -35.34
C LEU A 252 -5.93 -3.03 -35.17
N ASP A 253 -4.78 -3.57 -34.76
CA ASP A 253 -4.65 -4.96 -34.34
C ASP A 253 -5.29 -5.19 -32.95
N GLU A 254 -5.22 -6.44 -32.46
CA GLU A 254 -5.78 -6.78 -31.14
C GLU A 254 -5.10 -6.00 -30.01
N LEU A 255 -3.79 -5.75 -30.10
CA LEU A 255 -3.02 -5.01 -29.11
C LEU A 255 -3.39 -3.52 -29.07
N GLY A 256 -3.50 -2.85 -30.22
CA GLY A 256 -3.90 -1.45 -30.28
C GLY A 256 -5.34 -1.24 -29.81
N ASN A 257 -6.23 -2.21 -30.06
CA ASN A 257 -7.59 -2.18 -29.51
C ASN A 257 -7.61 -2.40 -28.00
N LEU A 258 -6.78 -3.30 -27.46
CA LEU A 258 -6.62 -3.46 -26.01
C LEU A 258 -6.10 -2.19 -25.36
N GLU A 259 -5.11 -1.54 -25.96
CA GLU A 259 -4.58 -0.27 -25.48
C GLU A 259 -5.70 0.79 -25.41
N LYS A 260 -6.48 0.95 -26.49
CA LYS A 260 -7.62 1.87 -26.50
C LYS A 260 -8.66 1.57 -25.43
N ILE A 261 -8.90 0.31 -25.08
CA ILE A 261 -9.87 -0.09 -24.05
C ILE A 261 -9.33 0.13 -22.63
N LEU A 262 -8.04 -0.10 -22.39
CA LEU A 262 -7.44 -0.09 -21.05
C LEU A 262 -6.78 1.24 -20.66
N CYS A 263 -6.51 2.11 -21.63
CA CYS A 263 -6.08 3.49 -21.44
C CYS A 263 -7.28 4.42 -21.25
N ILE A 264 -7.73 4.54 -20.01
CA ILE A 264 -8.92 5.33 -19.67
C ILE A 264 -8.67 6.83 -19.81
N SER A 265 -9.53 7.47 -20.60
CA SER A 265 -9.56 8.91 -20.85
C SER A 265 -10.39 9.69 -19.83
N ASP A 266 -11.51 9.12 -19.40
CA ASP A 266 -12.54 9.82 -18.63
C ASP A 266 -13.43 8.85 -17.83
N LEU A 267 -14.36 9.41 -17.05
CA LEU A 267 -15.29 8.64 -16.22
C LEU A 267 -16.25 7.78 -17.04
N GLU A 268 -16.68 8.23 -18.22
CA GLU A 268 -17.59 7.47 -19.08
C GLU A 268 -16.88 6.23 -19.62
N HIS A 269 -15.64 6.37 -20.05
CA HIS A 269 -14.78 5.28 -20.47
C HIS A 269 -14.57 4.26 -19.35
N LEU A 270 -14.22 4.71 -18.15
CA LEU A 270 -14.12 3.83 -16.98
C LEU A 270 -15.42 3.07 -16.70
N ASN A 271 -16.56 3.76 -16.79
CA ASN A 271 -17.86 3.15 -16.57
C ASN A 271 -18.17 2.08 -17.61
N ASN A 272 -17.86 2.33 -18.88
CA ASN A 272 -18.11 1.37 -19.94
C ASN A 272 -17.27 0.10 -19.79
N VAL A 273 -15.98 0.23 -19.49
CA VAL A 273 -15.12 -0.92 -19.20
C VAL A 273 -15.65 -1.69 -17.99
N TYR A 274 -16.00 -0.99 -16.91
CA TYR A 274 -16.57 -1.61 -15.72
C TYR A 274 -17.87 -2.37 -16.00
N TYR A 275 -18.85 -1.73 -16.66
CA TYR A 275 -20.15 -2.35 -16.93
C TYR A 275 -20.05 -3.49 -17.95
N TYR A 276 -19.13 -3.37 -18.91
CA TYR A 276 -18.78 -4.49 -19.79
C TYR A 276 -18.33 -5.69 -18.96
N THR A 277 -17.28 -5.52 -18.14
CA THR A 277 -16.69 -6.61 -17.38
C THR A 277 -17.71 -7.24 -16.45
N VAL A 278 -18.47 -6.44 -15.69
CA VAL A 278 -19.51 -6.97 -14.79
C VAL A 278 -20.62 -7.70 -15.55
N SER A 279 -21.00 -7.25 -16.75
CA SER A 279 -22.01 -7.93 -17.56
C SER A 279 -21.47 -9.25 -18.11
N ALA A 280 -20.22 -9.28 -18.57
CA ALA A 280 -19.56 -10.48 -19.06
C ALA A 280 -19.44 -11.55 -17.96
N LEU A 281 -19.02 -11.16 -16.75
CA LEU A 281 -18.94 -12.06 -15.59
C LEU A 281 -20.29 -12.68 -15.22
N LYS A 282 -21.38 -11.91 -15.27
CA LYS A 282 -22.73 -12.46 -15.03
C LYS A 282 -23.17 -13.45 -16.10
N MET A 283 -22.72 -13.25 -17.35
CA MET A 283 -23.04 -14.16 -18.45
C MET A 283 -22.26 -15.48 -18.33
N SER A 284 -21.00 -15.45 -17.87
CA SER A 284 -20.25 -16.67 -17.59
C SER A 284 -20.89 -17.48 -16.47
N ASP A 285 -21.38 -16.82 -15.41
CA ASP A 285 -22.07 -17.50 -14.29
C ASP A 285 -23.36 -18.21 -14.71
N SER A 286 -24.02 -17.73 -15.76
CA SER A 286 -25.23 -18.37 -16.31
C SER A 286 -24.96 -19.52 -17.30
N GLY A 287 -23.71 -19.72 -17.72
CA GLY A 287 -23.33 -20.67 -18.78
C GLY A 287 -22.53 -21.90 -18.32
N SER A 288 -21.87 -21.83 -17.16
CA SER A 288 -21.09 -22.94 -16.59
C SER A 288 -21.84 -23.56 -15.40
N GLY A 289 -22.16 -24.85 -15.48
CA GLY A 289 -22.44 -25.64 -14.28
C GLY A 289 -21.20 -25.58 -13.38
N GLU A 290 -21.41 -25.14 -12.14
CA GLU A 290 -20.47 -25.19 -11.01
C GLU A 290 -18.99 -24.98 -11.40
N GLY A 291 -18.65 -23.73 -11.78
CA GLY A 291 -17.24 -23.33 -11.75
C GLY A 291 -16.75 -23.41 -10.31
N GLU A 292 -15.57 -24.01 -10.08
CA GLU A 292 -14.97 -24.16 -8.76
C GLU A 292 -14.99 -22.82 -7.99
N HIS A 293 -15.97 -22.72 -7.10
CA HIS A 293 -16.13 -21.58 -6.23
C HIS A 293 -15.08 -21.71 -5.13
N GLU A 294 -13.93 -21.04 -5.28
CA GLU A 294 -13.08 -20.76 -4.13
C GLU A 294 -13.89 -19.88 -3.16
N ASN A 295 -14.47 -20.57 -2.16
CA ASN A 295 -15.27 -19.98 -1.10
C ASN A 295 -14.41 -18.98 -0.32
N ILE A 296 -15.06 -17.94 0.19
CA ILE A 296 -14.48 -16.85 0.98
C ILE A 296 -13.46 -17.34 2.02
N GLU A 297 -13.68 -18.53 2.58
CA GLU A 297 -12.83 -19.18 3.58
C GLU A 297 -11.45 -19.59 3.06
N SER A 298 -11.29 -20.06 1.82
CA SER A 298 -9.96 -20.40 1.28
C SER A 298 -9.17 -19.17 0.82
N ALA A 299 -9.86 -18.16 0.26
CA ALA A 299 -9.26 -16.88 -0.10
C ALA A 299 -8.91 -16.04 1.14
N LEU A 300 -9.67 -16.17 2.22
CA LEU A 300 -9.37 -15.57 3.53
C LEU A 300 -8.34 -16.36 4.33
N GLU A 301 -8.32 -17.69 4.32
CA GLU A 301 -7.22 -18.50 4.90
C GLU A 301 -5.89 -18.18 4.22
N GLU A 302 -5.90 -17.97 2.90
CA GLU A 302 -4.74 -17.42 2.24
C GLU A 302 -4.38 -16.03 2.81
N LEU A 303 -5.36 -15.13 3.00
CA LEU A 303 -5.19 -13.76 3.54
C LEU A 303 -5.05 -13.70 5.06
N GLU A 304 -5.12 -14.83 5.78
CA GLU A 304 -4.93 -14.87 7.21
C GLU A 304 -3.50 -14.43 7.47
N ILE A 305 -3.42 -13.25 8.07
CA ILE A 305 -2.22 -12.79 8.70
C ILE A 305 -2.04 -13.78 9.86
N GLU A 306 -1.19 -14.79 9.70
CA GLU A 306 -0.55 -15.41 10.85
C GLU A 306 0.20 -14.29 11.57
N SER A 307 -0.51 -13.57 12.45
CA SER A 307 0.08 -12.55 13.26
C SER A 307 0.99 -13.32 14.19
N ALA A 308 2.30 -13.18 14.03
CA ALA A 308 3.28 -13.64 15.02
C ALA A 308 3.18 -12.82 16.33
N TYR A 309 2.10 -12.05 16.51
CA TYR A 309 1.81 -11.31 17.72
C TYR A 309 1.60 -12.30 18.85
N LYS A 310 2.51 -12.24 19.81
CA LYS A 310 2.35 -12.89 21.10
C LYS A 310 1.82 -11.82 22.04
N PRO A 311 0.61 -11.99 22.62
CA PRO A 311 0.12 -11.05 23.60
C PRO A 311 1.17 -10.91 24.72
N PRO A 312 1.41 -9.68 25.21
CA PRO A 312 2.36 -9.47 26.27
C PRO A 312 1.89 -10.22 27.53
N PRO A 313 2.82 -10.66 28.39
CA PRO A 313 2.47 -11.17 29.70
C PRO A 313 1.64 -10.13 30.46
N GLU A 314 0.59 -10.58 31.14
CA GLU A 314 -0.23 -9.71 31.98
C GLU A 314 0.63 -9.10 33.09
N LYS A 315 0.51 -7.78 33.25
CA LYS A 315 1.14 -7.01 34.32
C LYS A 315 0.16 -5.96 34.83
N THR A 316 0.10 -5.81 36.14
CA THR A 316 -0.69 -4.76 36.78
C THR A 316 -0.02 -3.39 36.63
N ILE A 317 -0.80 -2.32 36.79
CA ILE A 317 -0.25 -0.95 36.72
C ILE A 317 0.76 -0.75 37.87
N GLU A 318 0.49 -1.30 39.05
CA GLU A 318 1.36 -1.26 40.22
C GLU A 318 2.72 -1.94 39.93
N GLU A 319 2.71 -3.11 39.29
CA GLU A 319 3.93 -3.79 38.87
C GLU A 319 4.72 -2.96 37.85
N ILE A 320 4.03 -2.35 36.87
CA ILE A 320 4.65 -1.48 35.87
C ILE A 320 5.28 -0.24 36.53
N ILE A 321 4.65 0.36 37.53
CA ILE A 321 5.18 1.52 38.26
C ILE A 321 6.37 1.12 39.13
N SER A 322 6.32 -0.06 39.77
CA SER A 322 7.38 -0.55 40.65
C SER A 322 8.65 -0.97 39.91
N ALA A 323 8.53 -1.42 38.66
CA ALA A 323 9.67 -1.76 37.81
C ALA A 323 10.54 -0.51 37.54
N ASP A 324 11.86 -0.67 37.56
CA ASP A 324 12.81 0.38 37.15
C ASP A 324 12.67 1.70 37.93
N LYS A 325 12.30 1.61 39.21
CA LYS A 325 12.08 2.79 40.06
C LYS A 325 13.33 3.68 40.18
N GLU A 326 14.52 3.13 39.97
CA GLU A 326 15.77 3.88 40.05
C GLU A 326 16.07 4.70 38.77
N ASP A 327 15.31 4.55 37.68
CA ASP A 327 15.53 5.26 36.41
C ASP A 327 14.58 6.46 36.24
N GLU A 328 15.12 7.68 36.38
CA GLU A 328 14.38 8.94 36.28
C GLU A 328 13.73 9.15 34.89
N SER A 329 14.37 8.65 33.82
CA SER A 329 13.84 8.80 32.46
C SER A 329 12.61 7.92 32.24
N LEU A 330 12.63 6.69 32.77
CA LEU A 330 11.50 5.77 32.73
C LEU A 330 10.37 6.22 33.63
N GLN A 331 10.66 6.87 34.76
CA GLN A 331 9.61 7.48 35.59
C GLN A 331 8.86 8.58 34.83
N LYS A 332 9.58 9.50 34.16
CA LYS A 332 8.96 10.56 33.35
C LYS A 332 8.16 9.97 32.19
N TYR A 333 8.66 8.92 31.56
CA TYR A 333 7.95 8.21 30.50
C TYR A 333 6.65 7.56 30.99
N LYS A 334 6.68 6.85 32.12
CA LYS A 334 5.49 6.23 32.73
C LYS A 334 4.48 7.27 33.16
N GLU A 335 4.93 8.40 33.70
CA GLU A 335 4.06 9.53 34.07
C GLU A 335 3.37 10.16 32.87
N ALA A 336 4.09 10.37 31.77
CA ALA A 336 3.51 10.88 30.54
C ALA A 336 2.46 9.95 29.91
N LEU A 337 2.60 8.63 30.08
CA LEU A 337 1.67 7.63 29.54
C LEU A 337 0.47 7.33 30.45
N LEU A 338 0.72 7.14 31.75
CA LEU A 338 -0.29 6.72 32.72
C LEU A 338 -1.09 7.93 33.26
N GLY A 339 -0.51 9.13 33.25
CA GLY A 339 -1.14 10.33 33.79
C GLY A 339 -1.63 10.12 35.22
N GLU A 340 -2.92 10.41 35.46
CA GLU A 340 -3.58 10.24 36.76
C GLU A 340 -3.63 8.79 37.24
N ALA A 341 -3.50 7.80 36.35
CA ALA A 341 -3.49 6.38 36.71
C ALA A 341 -2.26 5.97 37.55
N LYS A 342 -1.25 6.85 37.64
CA LYS A 342 -0.10 6.68 38.53
C LYS A 342 -0.50 6.72 40.02
N GLY A 343 -1.58 7.43 40.35
CA GLY A 343 -2.09 7.58 41.73
C GLY A 343 -2.99 6.44 42.21
N GLY A 344 -3.30 5.47 41.35
CA GLY A 344 -4.17 4.33 41.66
C GLY A 344 -5.22 4.05 40.58
N LYS A 345 -6.07 3.06 40.82
CA LYS A 345 -7.14 2.64 39.90
C LYS A 345 -8.10 3.81 39.63
N ILE A 346 -8.19 4.26 38.37
CA ILE A 346 -9.17 5.26 37.95
C ILE A 346 -10.55 4.58 37.93
N ILE A 347 -11.44 5.02 38.83
CA ILE A 347 -12.83 4.57 38.86
C ILE A 347 -13.65 5.53 38.00
N VAL A 348 -14.07 5.05 36.82
CA VAL A 348 -14.87 5.86 35.86
C VAL A 348 -16.36 5.86 36.25
N ASP A 349 -16.87 4.74 36.75
CA ASP A 349 -18.24 4.61 37.26
C ASP A 349 -18.24 3.69 38.49
N PRO A 350 -18.61 4.18 39.69
CA PRO A 350 -18.67 3.38 40.91
C PRO A 350 -19.68 2.22 40.85
N SER A 351 -20.65 2.28 39.95
CA SER A 351 -21.72 1.27 39.80
C SER A 351 -21.36 0.16 38.81
N ASP A 352 -20.24 0.29 38.10
CA ASP A 352 -19.82 -0.63 37.03
C ASP A 352 -18.35 -1.04 37.21
N ASN A 353 -18.13 -2.31 37.56
CA ASN A 353 -16.81 -2.84 37.85
C ASN A 353 -15.98 -3.22 36.60
N ARG A 354 -16.48 -3.00 35.39
CA ARG A 354 -15.77 -3.34 34.15
C ARG A 354 -14.55 -2.43 33.94
N ASN A 355 -13.46 -2.99 33.41
CA ASN A 355 -12.24 -2.25 33.10
C ASN A 355 -12.41 -1.26 31.92
N VAL A 356 -13.34 -1.57 31.01
CA VAL A 356 -13.64 -0.74 29.83
C VAL A 356 -15.16 -0.62 29.69
N ILE A 357 -15.63 0.63 29.65
CA ILE A 357 -17.05 0.96 29.47
C ILE A 357 -17.17 1.81 28.20
N VAL A 358 -17.73 1.24 27.14
CA VAL A 358 -17.94 1.94 25.88
C VAL A 358 -19.21 2.78 25.99
N LYS A 359 -19.09 4.11 25.89
CA LYS A 359 -20.23 5.03 26.06
C LYS A 359 -20.98 5.34 24.77
N ARG A 360 -20.27 5.50 23.65
CA ARG A 360 -20.88 5.82 22.36
C ARG A 360 -20.09 5.25 21.19
N LEU A 361 -20.77 5.01 20.08
CA LEU A 361 -20.18 4.71 18.78
C LEU A 361 -20.68 5.76 17.78
N ALA A 362 -19.79 6.36 16.99
CA ALA A 362 -20.17 7.39 16.01
C ALA A 362 -19.67 7.07 14.61
N LEU A 363 -20.49 7.39 13.60
CA LEU A 363 -20.12 7.35 12.18
C LEU A 363 -19.86 8.79 11.71
N CYS A 364 -18.59 9.12 11.50
CA CYS A 364 -18.16 10.43 11.03
C CYS A 364 -18.04 10.43 9.50
N VAL A 365 -18.86 11.23 8.82
CA VAL A 365 -18.83 11.40 7.36
C VAL A 365 -18.59 12.86 7.05
N LYS A 366 -17.62 13.16 6.18
CA LYS A 366 -17.31 14.54 5.77
C LYS A 366 -18.56 15.23 5.21
N ASP A 367 -18.80 16.47 5.62
CA ASP A 367 -19.92 17.33 5.20
C ASP A 367 -21.32 16.84 5.63
N ARG A 368 -21.37 15.92 6.62
CA ARG A 368 -22.60 15.46 7.28
C ARG A 368 -22.39 15.51 8.80
N PRO A 369 -23.42 15.86 9.60
CA PRO A 369 -23.34 15.70 11.05
C PRO A 369 -23.10 14.24 11.44
N ASP A 370 -22.29 14.04 12.47
CA ASP A 370 -21.99 12.72 13.02
C ASP A 370 -23.28 12.00 13.44
N MET A 371 -23.37 10.73 13.06
CA MET A 371 -24.44 9.86 13.52
C MET A 371 -23.91 9.11 14.74
N GLU A 372 -24.60 9.21 15.89
CA GLU A 372 -24.13 8.68 17.17
C GLU A 372 -25.08 7.61 17.72
N LEU A 373 -24.51 6.54 18.26
CA LEU A 373 -25.18 5.46 18.97
C LEU A 373 -24.74 5.53 20.42
N ASP A 374 -25.68 5.82 21.32
CA ASP A 374 -25.46 5.75 22.76
C ASP A 374 -25.46 4.29 23.22
N LEU A 375 -24.41 3.90 23.95
CA LEU A 375 -24.17 2.55 24.44
C LEU A 375 -24.23 2.47 25.97
N THR A 376 -24.62 3.57 26.64
CA THR A 376 -24.78 3.61 28.11
C THR A 376 -26.08 2.95 28.59
N GLY A 377 -27.10 2.88 27.73
CA GLY A 377 -28.39 2.26 28.01
C GLY A 377 -28.57 0.86 27.40
N PRO A 378 -29.75 0.22 27.58
CA PRO A 378 -30.08 -1.04 26.93
C PRO A 378 -30.10 -0.88 25.40
N LEU A 379 -29.47 -1.83 24.70
CA LEU A 379 -29.43 -1.85 23.24
C LEU A 379 -30.80 -2.24 22.67
N ASP A 380 -31.58 -1.25 22.25
CA ASP A 380 -32.85 -1.49 21.55
C ASP A 380 -32.59 -2.02 20.13
N PRO A 381 -33.13 -3.19 19.74
CA PRO A 381 -32.98 -3.75 18.40
C PRO A 381 -33.37 -2.78 17.26
N THR A 382 -34.30 -1.86 17.51
CA THR A 382 -34.78 -0.87 16.52
C THR A 382 -33.76 0.21 16.19
N GLN A 383 -32.73 0.40 17.03
CA GLN A 383 -31.62 1.31 16.73
C GLN A 383 -30.72 0.77 15.61
N LYS A 384 -30.65 -0.55 15.41
CA LYS A 384 -29.89 -1.15 14.29
C LYS A 384 -30.48 -0.77 12.93
N THR A 385 -31.79 -0.58 12.83
CA THR A 385 -32.50 -0.34 11.56
C THR A 385 -32.36 1.09 11.03
N LYS A 386 -31.89 2.04 11.86
CA LYS A 386 -31.64 3.44 11.43
C LYS A 386 -30.27 3.66 10.78
N TRP A 387 -29.37 2.67 10.84
CA TRP A 387 -27.98 2.81 10.41
C TRP A 387 -27.66 2.13 9.07
N PHE A 388 -28.56 1.30 8.54
CA PHE A 388 -28.41 0.56 7.28
C PHE A 388 -29.32 1.10 6.18
#